data_AF-A0A965ZNT8-F1
#
_entry.id   AF-A0A965ZNT8-F1
#
_cell.length_a   1.000
_cell.length_b   1.000
_cell.length_c   1.000
_cell.angle_alpha   90.00
_cell.angle_beta   90.00
_cell.angle_gamma   90.00
#
_symmetry.space_group_name_H-M   'P 1'
#
loop_
_entity.id
_entity.type
_entity.pdbx_description
1 polymer ?
#
loop_
_entity_poly.entity_id
_entity_poly.type
_entity_poly.pdbx_seq_one_letter_code
_entity_poly.pdbx_strand_id
1 'polypeptide(L)'
;ANYPSTNFSLPYLESALLIRASFEGQEGFYCLSMPVTNDMGMAGGRESWGYPKKMANIAFQRDGDRVEGWTERHGIRFMQVKAKLTGKINDNSAMDDLLRFGLNPEGEYSYFGFTFKHAPSPVAGEAFDYPPRLIQGETVFRPKTFTFAEVEIELTPSEFDPWHEVPVKRMLGGFYSVGDNSMLKGKLLAEVEPIEFAPYAFLRWDWVTS
;
A
#
# COMPACT_ATOMS: atom_id res chain seq x y z
N ALA A 1 -7.53 -4.61 -1.20
CA ALA A 1 -8.71 -3.73 -1.29
C ALA A 1 -9.44 -3.99 -2.61
N ASN A 2 -10.77 -3.91 -2.58
CA ASN A 2 -11.63 -3.93 -3.77
C ASN A 2 -12.29 -2.56 -3.91
N TYR A 3 -12.06 -1.87 -5.03
CA TYR A 3 -12.66 -0.59 -5.36
C TYR A 3 -13.70 -0.77 -6.48
N PRO A 4 -14.96 -1.13 -6.13
CA PRO A 4 -16.01 -1.37 -7.12
C PRO A 4 -16.52 -0.09 -7.79
N SER A 5 -16.17 1.09 -7.26
CA SER A 5 -16.53 2.40 -7.81
C SER A 5 -15.50 3.44 -7.38
N THR A 6 -15.00 4.25 -8.32
CA THR A 6 -14.15 5.41 -8.07
C THR A 6 -14.57 6.59 -8.95
N ASN A 7 -14.07 7.80 -8.66
CA ASN A 7 -14.33 9.01 -9.45
C ASN A 7 -13.20 9.34 -10.44
N PHE A 8 -12.20 8.46 -10.59
CA PHE A 8 -11.00 8.73 -11.40
C PHE A 8 -10.58 7.58 -12.32
N SER A 9 -11.13 6.38 -12.13
CA SER A 9 -10.80 5.19 -12.93
C SER A 9 -12.00 4.26 -13.06
N LEU A 10 -11.84 3.20 -13.85
CA LEU A 10 -12.72 2.04 -13.77
C LEU A 10 -12.51 1.30 -12.44
N PRO A 11 -13.44 0.41 -12.05
CA PRO A 11 -13.28 -0.45 -10.88
C PRO A 11 -11.98 -1.27 -10.94
N TYR A 12 -11.34 -1.46 -9.78
CA TYR A 12 -10.07 -2.17 -9.71
C TYR A 12 -9.82 -2.79 -8.34
N LEU A 13 -8.88 -3.73 -8.29
CA LEU A 13 -8.35 -4.29 -7.07
C LEU A 13 -6.95 -3.74 -6.82
N GLU A 14 -6.59 -3.65 -5.55
CA GLU A 14 -5.28 -3.20 -5.10
C GLU A 14 -4.81 -4.06 -3.92
N SER A 15 -3.51 -4.26 -3.82
CA SER A 15 -2.83 -4.75 -2.62
C SER A 15 -1.72 -3.77 -2.28
N ALA A 16 -1.37 -3.65 -1.00
CA ALA A 16 -0.29 -2.75 -0.60
C ALA A 16 0.52 -3.33 0.56
N LEU A 17 1.83 -3.10 0.51
CA LEU A 17 2.73 -3.25 1.64
C LEU A 17 3.05 -1.86 2.18
N LEU A 18 2.57 -1.59 3.39
CA LEU A 18 2.70 -0.31 4.07
C LEU A 18 3.60 -0.50 5.30
N ILE A 19 4.61 0.36 5.43
CA ILE A 19 5.53 0.34 6.56
C ILE A 19 5.27 1.58 7.41
N ARG A 20 5.14 1.40 8.73
CA ARG A 20 5.06 2.52 9.66
C ARG A 20 6.31 3.40 9.54
N ALA A 21 6.11 4.70 9.42
CA ALA A 21 7.19 5.67 9.32
C ALA A 21 6.80 6.97 10.05
N SER A 22 7.80 7.81 10.32
CA SER A 22 7.58 9.17 10.76
C SER A 22 8.52 10.12 10.03
N PHE A 23 8.03 11.33 9.77
CA PHE A 23 8.81 12.41 9.19
C PHE A 23 8.56 13.67 10.02
N GLU A 24 9.63 14.25 10.59
CA GLU A 24 9.54 15.45 11.44
C GLU A 24 8.49 15.35 12.56
N GLY A 25 8.37 14.17 13.16
CA GLY A 25 7.40 13.88 14.23
C GLY A 25 5.98 13.55 13.76
N GLN A 26 5.67 13.70 12.47
CA GLN A 26 4.40 13.26 11.90
C GLN A 26 4.45 11.75 11.61
N GLU A 27 3.68 10.95 12.35
CA GLU A 27 3.52 9.53 12.08
C GLU A 27 2.59 9.26 10.88
N GLY A 28 2.85 8.15 10.19
CA GLY A 28 2.05 7.68 9.07
C GLY A 28 2.59 6.36 8.48
N PHE A 29 2.24 6.09 7.24
CA PHE A 29 2.61 4.87 6.54
C PHE A 29 3.37 5.18 5.24
N TYR A 30 4.62 4.73 5.16
CA TYR A 30 5.35 4.69 3.90
C TYR A 30 4.80 3.56 3.02
N CYS A 31 4.33 3.91 1.82
CA CYS A 31 3.88 2.92 0.85
C CYS A 31 5.10 2.35 0.13
N LEU A 32 5.48 1.12 0.48
CA LEU A 32 6.64 0.44 -0.09
C LEU A 32 6.32 -0.21 -1.44
N SER A 33 5.12 -0.78 -1.58
CA SER A 33 4.66 -1.42 -2.81
C SER A 33 3.14 -1.40 -2.90
N MET A 34 2.60 -1.20 -4.11
CA MET A 34 1.14 -1.11 -4.32
C MET A 34 0.67 -1.69 -5.67
N PRO A 35 0.67 -3.02 -5.84
CA PRO A 35 0.13 -3.64 -7.05
C PRO A 35 -1.36 -3.34 -7.28
N VAL A 36 -1.75 -3.12 -8.55
CA VAL A 36 -3.12 -2.80 -8.97
C VAL A 36 -3.53 -3.55 -10.23
N THR A 37 -4.85 -3.67 -10.47
CA THR A 37 -5.40 -4.34 -11.66
C THR A 37 -5.89 -3.38 -12.75
N ASN A 38 -5.72 -2.06 -12.59
CA ASN A 38 -6.15 -1.07 -13.58
C ASN A 38 -5.03 -0.06 -13.89
N ASP A 39 -4.87 0.23 -15.17
CA ASP A 39 -3.85 1.09 -15.75
C ASP A 39 -4.04 2.58 -15.40
N MET A 40 -5.25 3.12 -15.50
CA MET A 40 -5.56 4.49 -15.10
C MET A 40 -5.35 4.69 -13.60
N GLY A 41 -5.74 3.69 -12.80
CA GLY A 41 -5.45 3.65 -11.37
C GLY A 41 -3.95 3.57 -11.05
N MET A 42 -3.17 2.91 -11.91
CA MET A 42 -1.71 2.86 -11.81
C MET A 42 -1.06 4.20 -12.19
N ALA A 43 -1.31 4.68 -13.42
CA ALA A 43 -0.71 5.89 -13.98
C ALA A 43 -1.03 7.11 -13.11
N GLY A 44 -2.32 7.33 -12.80
CA GLY A 44 -2.76 8.45 -11.97
C GLY A 44 -2.10 8.44 -10.58
N GLY A 45 -2.02 7.27 -9.93
CA GLY A 45 -1.38 7.14 -8.62
C GLY A 45 0.13 7.45 -8.65
N ARG A 46 0.84 6.99 -9.69
CA ARG A 46 2.28 7.20 -9.86
C ARG A 46 2.61 8.65 -10.17
N GLU A 47 1.89 9.24 -11.13
CA GLU A 47 2.19 10.57 -11.68
C GLU A 47 1.72 11.69 -10.76
N SER A 48 0.59 11.52 -10.07
CA SER A 48 0.04 12.57 -9.23
C SER A 48 0.61 12.53 -7.81
N TRP A 49 0.55 11.37 -7.14
CA TRP A 49 0.94 11.23 -5.72
C TRP A 49 2.28 10.56 -5.49
N GLY A 50 2.80 9.77 -6.43
CA GLY A 50 4.06 9.06 -6.24
C GLY A 50 3.92 7.61 -5.76
N TYR A 51 2.72 7.03 -5.77
CA TYR A 51 2.52 5.65 -5.31
C TYR A 51 3.32 4.63 -6.12
N PRO A 52 3.91 3.60 -5.47
CA PRO A 52 4.74 2.61 -6.13
C PRO A 52 3.94 1.53 -6.87
N LYS A 53 3.03 1.96 -7.76
CA LYS A 53 2.08 1.06 -8.40
C LYS A 53 2.69 0.28 -9.55
N LYS A 54 2.39 -1.02 -9.62
CA LYS A 54 2.70 -1.93 -10.73
C LYS A 54 1.45 -2.73 -11.10
N MET A 55 1.30 -3.10 -12.36
CA MET A 55 0.19 -3.98 -12.77
C MET A 55 0.39 -5.40 -12.23
N ALA A 56 -0.70 -5.99 -11.74
CA ALA A 56 -0.72 -7.35 -11.20
C ALA A 56 -2.08 -8.02 -11.41
N ASN A 57 -2.10 -9.35 -11.29
CA ASN A 57 -3.32 -10.10 -11.05
C ASN A 57 -3.59 -10.10 -9.56
N ILE A 58 -4.82 -9.78 -9.16
CA ILE A 58 -5.22 -9.74 -7.75
C ILE A 58 -6.57 -10.43 -7.63
N ALA A 59 -6.75 -11.21 -6.56
CA ALA A 59 -8.07 -11.68 -6.15
C ALA A 59 -8.39 -11.22 -4.74
N PHE A 60 -9.67 -10.96 -4.52
CA PHE A 60 -10.24 -10.66 -3.22
C PHE A 60 -11.62 -11.29 -3.15
N GLN A 61 -11.81 -12.25 -2.26
CA GLN A 61 -13.04 -13.01 -2.14
C GLN A 61 -13.46 -13.10 -0.67
N ARG A 62 -14.77 -13.10 -0.45
CA ARG A 62 -15.38 -13.28 0.86
C ARG A 62 -16.49 -14.32 0.76
N ASP A 63 -16.45 -15.31 1.64
CA ASP A 63 -17.48 -16.31 1.86
C ASP A 63 -17.85 -16.33 3.35
N GLY A 64 -18.99 -15.75 3.70
CA GLY A 64 -19.41 -15.53 5.08
C GLY A 64 -18.36 -14.78 5.90
N ASP A 65 -17.79 -15.44 6.90
CA ASP A 65 -16.74 -14.90 7.79
C ASP A 65 -15.32 -15.23 7.34
N ARG A 66 -15.15 -15.84 6.15
CA ARG A 66 -13.84 -16.16 5.58
C ARG A 66 -13.55 -15.17 4.46
N VAL A 67 -12.37 -14.54 4.52
CA VAL A 67 -11.88 -13.63 3.48
C VAL A 67 -10.54 -14.15 3.01
N GLU A 68 -10.36 -14.22 1.70
CA GLU A 68 -9.11 -14.64 1.08
C GLU A 68 -8.72 -13.64 -0.01
N GLY A 69 -7.42 -13.40 -0.14
CA GLY A 69 -6.88 -12.57 -1.20
C GLY A 69 -5.46 -12.99 -1.56
N TRP A 70 -5.07 -12.69 -2.78
CA TRP A 70 -3.71 -12.91 -3.25
C TRP A 70 -3.32 -11.90 -4.31
N THR A 71 -2.01 -11.71 -4.46
CA THR A 71 -1.42 -10.90 -5.53
C THR A 71 -0.37 -11.71 -6.27
N GLU A 72 -0.44 -11.66 -7.60
CA GLU A 72 0.42 -12.39 -8.52
C GLU A 72 1.00 -11.46 -9.58
N ARG A 73 2.31 -11.56 -9.78
CA ARG A 73 3.03 -10.91 -10.90
C ARG A 73 4.00 -11.92 -11.50
N HIS A 74 4.12 -11.91 -12.82
CA HIS A 74 5.04 -12.78 -13.56
C HIS A 74 4.90 -14.27 -13.20
N GLY A 75 3.67 -14.73 -12.95
CA GLY A 75 3.37 -16.12 -12.59
C GLY A 75 3.68 -16.51 -11.13
N ILE A 76 4.14 -15.56 -10.30
CA ILE A 76 4.48 -15.79 -8.89
C ILE A 76 3.42 -15.14 -8.01
N ARG A 77 2.70 -15.95 -7.24
CA ARG A 77 1.82 -15.46 -6.16
C ARG A 77 2.67 -15.11 -4.95
N PHE A 78 3.18 -13.89 -4.91
CA PHE A 78 4.15 -13.47 -3.91
C PHE A 78 3.51 -13.05 -2.58
N MET A 79 2.19 -12.82 -2.55
CA MET A 79 1.47 -12.49 -1.32
C MET A 79 0.10 -13.17 -1.31
N GLN A 80 -0.24 -13.79 -0.19
CA GLN A 80 -1.53 -14.39 0.11
C GLN A 80 -1.97 -13.97 1.51
N VAL A 81 -3.26 -13.68 1.66
CA VAL A 81 -3.89 -13.41 2.95
C VAL A 81 -5.12 -14.29 3.12
N LYS A 82 -5.23 -14.90 4.29
CA LYS A 82 -6.47 -15.52 4.78
C LYS A 82 -6.88 -14.80 6.05
N ALA A 83 -8.16 -14.47 6.18
CA ALA A 83 -8.70 -13.81 7.35
C ALA A 83 -10.01 -14.45 7.77
N LYS A 84 -10.20 -14.58 9.09
CA LYS A 84 -11.45 -15.01 9.70
C LYS A 84 -12.04 -13.86 10.52
N LEU A 85 -13.25 -13.45 10.17
CA LEU A 85 -13.93 -12.27 10.74
C LEU A 85 -14.56 -12.60 12.10
N THR A 86 -13.72 -12.86 13.11
CA THR A 86 -14.16 -13.31 14.44
C THR A 86 -14.48 -12.18 15.41
N GLY A 87 -14.24 -10.93 15.02
CA GLY A 87 -14.28 -9.78 15.93
C GLY A 87 -13.07 -9.71 16.87
N LYS A 88 -12.05 -10.55 16.64
CA LYS A 88 -10.80 -10.60 17.41
C LYS A 88 -9.60 -10.39 16.49
N ILE A 89 -8.44 -10.17 17.09
CA ILE A 89 -7.15 -10.09 16.42
C ILE A 89 -6.28 -11.28 16.86
N ASN A 90 -5.21 -11.59 16.11
CA ASN A 90 -4.31 -12.70 16.44
C ASN A 90 -3.66 -12.54 17.82
N ASP A 91 -3.29 -11.31 18.18
CA ASP A 91 -2.63 -10.99 19.44
C ASP A 91 -3.36 -9.84 20.14
N ASN A 92 -4.19 -10.18 21.13
CA ASN A 92 -4.98 -9.20 21.88
C ASN A 92 -4.13 -8.16 22.62
N SER A 93 -2.86 -8.45 22.92
CA SER A 93 -1.95 -7.46 23.53
C SER A 93 -1.62 -6.30 22.59
N ALA A 94 -1.84 -6.47 21.28
CA ALA A 94 -1.57 -5.46 20.26
C ALA A 94 -2.77 -4.55 19.96
N MET A 95 -3.93 -4.73 20.62
CA MET A 95 -5.14 -3.95 20.31
C MET A 95 -4.94 -2.45 20.51
N ASP A 96 -4.36 -2.05 21.65
CA ASP A 96 -4.09 -0.64 21.96
C ASP A 96 -3.15 -0.01 20.93
N ASP A 97 -2.13 -0.75 20.48
CA ASP A 97 -1.21 -0.31 19.44
C ASP A 97 -1.95 -0.13 18.11
N LEU A 98 -2.77 -1.10 17.69
CA LEU A 98 -3.56 -1.02 16.46
C LEU A 98 -4.52 0.20 16.45
N LEU A 99 -5.19 0.47 17.58
CA LEU A 99 -6.06 1.65 17.71
C LEU A 99 -5.26 2.96 17.69
N ARG A 100 -4.08 2.99 18.32
CA ARG A 100 -3.17 4.14 18.26
C ARG A 100 -2.67 4.43 16.85
N PHE A 101 -2.71 3.46 15.93
CA PHE A 101 -2.34 3.68 14.53
C PHE A 101 -3.43 4.41 13.72
N GLY A 102 -4.44 4.96 14.40
CA GLY A 102 -5.48 5.79 13.79
C GLY A 102 -6.67 4.97 13.31
N LEU A 103 -6.80 3.70 13.68
CA LEU A 103 -8.01 2.92 13.40
C LEU A 103 -9.15 3.38 14.32
N ASN A 104 -10.28 3.74 13.73
CA ASN A 104 -11.52 4.01 14.46
C ASN A 104 -12.61 3.02 13.99
N PRO A 105 -12.85 1.92 14.71
CA PRO A 105 -13.88 0.94 14.35
C PRO A 105 -15.30 1.51 14.35
N GLU A 106 -15.54 2.57 15.13
CA GLU A 106 -16.87 3.14 15.38
C GLU A 106 -17.16 4.41 14.57
N GLY A 107 -16.20 4.89 13.74
CA GLY A 107 -16.38 6.15 13.06
C GLY A 107 -15.35 6.46 11.97
N GLU A 108 -15.41 7.70 11.50
CA GLU A 108 -14.43 8.22 10.54
C GLU A 108 -13.03 8.22 11.15
N TYR A 109 -12.03 7.89 10.33
CA TYR A 109 -10.62 8.04 10.65
C TYR A 109 -9.81 8.42 9.42
N SER A 110 -8.59 8.93 9.63
CA SER A 110 -7.65 9.17 8.56
C SER A 110 -6.26 8.67 8.91
N TYR A 111 -5.46 8.39 7.89
CA TYR A 111 -4.02 8.19 8.05
C TYR A 111 -3.25 9.01 7.03
N PHE A 112 -2.01 9.35 7.41
CA PHE A 112 -1.04 9.91 6.48
C PHE A 112 -0.28 8.81 5.75
N GLY A 113 -0.18 8.96 4.44
CA GLY A 113 0.63 8.11 3.58
C GLY A 113 1.84 8.89 3.08
N PHE A 114 3.02 8.28 3.11
CA PHE A 114 4.25 8.81 2.55
C PHE A 114 4.66 8.04 1.31
N THR A 115 5.09 8.77 0.28
CA THR A 115 5.61 8.19 -0.97
C THR A 115 6.75 9.05 -1.51
N PHE A 116 7.61 8.47 -2.34
CA PHE A 116 8.59 9.23 -3.10
C PHE A 116 8.13 9.37 -4.55
N LYS A 117 7.83 10.60 -4.97
CA LYS A 117 7.52 10.93 -6.37
C LYS A 117 8.81 11.26 -7.12
N HIS A 118 9.07 10.55 -8.19
CA HIS A 118 10.23 10.75 -9.06
C HIS A 118 9.87 10.31 -10.49
N ALA A 119 10.58 10.88 -11.47
CA ALA A 119 10.51 10.49 -12.87
C ALA A 119 11.94 10.31 -13.39
N PRO A 120 12.28 9.21 -14.08
CA PRO A 120 13.58 9.04 -14.73
C PRO A 120 13.83 10.15 -15.76
N SER A 121 15.06 10.66 -15.86
CA SER A 121 15.41 11.64 -16.91
C SER A 121 15.61 10.94 -18.26
N PRO A 122 15.14 11.52 -19.39
CA PRO A 122 15.50 11.07 -20.72
C PRO A 122 16.89 11.59 -21.16
N VAL A 123 17.56 12.44 -20.38
CA VAL A 123 18.84 13.07 -20.71
C VAL A 123 20.00 12.18 -20.27
N ALA A 124 20.94 11.92 -21.17
CA ALA A 124 22.11 11.10 -20.88
C ALA A 124 22.94 11.67 -19.73
N GLY A 125 23.22 10.85 -18.72
CA GLY A 125 23.98 11.24 -17.53
C GLY A 125 23.13 11.80 -16.38
N GLU A 126 21.83 12.01 -16.58
CA GLU A 126 20.90 12.42 -15.55
C GLU A 126 20.06 11.24 -15.07
N ALA A 127 19.88 11.09 -13.76
CA ALA A 127 19.06 10.01 -13.21
C ALA A 127 17.56 10.35 -13.20
N PHE A 128 17.20 11.61 -12.92
CA PHE A 128 15.81 12.05 -12.71
C PHE A 128 15.52 13.40 -13.38
N ASP A 129 14.30 13.58 -13.88
CA ASP A 129 13.82 14.85 -14.48
C ASP A 129 13.79 16.01 -13.47
N TYR A 130 13.70 15.69 -12.18
CA TYR A 130 13.69 16.61 -11.07
C TYR A 130 14.18 15.89 -9.80
N PRO A 131 14.68 16.60 -8.77
CA PRO A 131 15.00 16.00 -7.48
C PRO A 131 13.82 15.17 -6.96
N PRO A 132 14.00 13.88 -6.61
CA PRO A 132 12.91 13.08 -6.07
C PRO A 132 12.25 13.75 -4.86
N ARG A 133 10.94 13.58 -4.73
CA ARG A 133 10.10 14.34 -3.81
C ARG A 133 9.42 13.45 -2.79
N LEU A 134 9.60 13.72 -1.50
CA LEU A 134 8.79 13.12 -0.46
C LEU A 134 7.41 13.78 -0.45
N ILE A 135 6.37 12.98 -0.70
CA ILE A 135 4.97 13.43 -0.75
C ILE A 135 4.21 12.83 0.43
N GLN A 136 3.46 13.66 1.14
CA GLN A 136 2.44 13.24 2.10
C GLN A 136 1.06 13.29 1.45
N GLY A 137 0.34 12.18 1.49
CA GLY A 137 -1.10 12.12 1.26
C GLY A 137 -1.86 11.93 2.57
N GLU A 138 -3.15 12.28 2.57
CA GLU A 138 -4.08 11.92 3.64
C GLU A 138 -5.27 11.19 3.02
N THR A 139 -5.63 10.05 3.59
CA THR A 139 -6.84 9.33 3.18
C THR A 139 -7.80 9.26 4.34
N VAL A 140 -9.02 9.74 4.13
CA VAL A 140 -10.12 9.69 5.09
C VAL A 140 -11.00 8.49 4.78
N PHE A 141 -11.24 7.65 5.78
CA PHE A 141 -12.04 6.43 5.72
C PHE A 141 -13.34 6.62 6.48
N ARG A 142 -14.45 6.25 5.82
CA ARG A 142 -15.79 6.28 6.40
C ARG A 142 -16.36 4.86 6.40
N PRO A 143 -15.98 4.02 7.37
CA PRO A 143 -16.44 2.64 7.43
C PRO A 143 -17.96 2.61 7.65
N LYS A 144 -18.66 1.86 6.79
CA LYS A 144 -20.07 1.46 6.97
C LYS A 144 -20.18 0.16 7.76
N THR A 145 -19.18 -0.71 7.59
CA THR A 145 -18.98 -1.92 8.38
C THR A 145 -17.51 -2.06 8.73
N PHE A 146 -17.23 -2.63 9.91
CA PHE A 146 -15.89 -2.91 10.39
C PHE A 146 -15.93 -4.18 11.23
N THR A 147 -14.98 -5.08 11.02
CA THR A 147 -14.87 -6.32 11.81
C THR A 147 -13.41 -6.69 11.96
N PHE A 148 -12.93 -6.79 13.20
CA PHE A 148 -11.61 -7.34 13.47
C PHE A 148 -11.51 -8.80 13.02
N ALA A 149 -10.32 -9.17 12.56
CA ALA A 149 -10.05 -10.47 12.01
C ALA A 149 -8.74 -11.06 12.53
N GLU A 150 -8.77 -12.38 12.72
CA GLU A 150 -7.57 -13.19 12.83
C GLU A 150 -7.07 -13.48 11.41
N VAL A 151 -5.81 -13.18 11.15
CA VAL A 151 -5.21 -13.16 9.81
C VAL A 151 -4.00 -14.09 9.75
N GLU A 152 -3.78 -14.68 8.58
CA GLU A 152 -2.55 -15.36 8.19
C GLU A 152 -2.07 -14.71 6.89
N ILE A 153 -0.78 -14.38 6.83
CA ILE A 153 -0.13 -13.82 5.64
C ILE A 153 1.01 -14.75 5.25
N GLU A 154 1.01 -15.17 4.00
CA GLU A 154 2.11 -15.90 3.36
C GLU A 154 2.78 -14.98 2.35
N LEU A 155 4.11 -14.95 2.37
CA LEU A 155 4.94 -14.17 1.45
C LEU A 155 5.90 -15.13 0.73
N THR A 156 5.69 -15.31 -0.57
CA THR A 156 6.55 -16.16 -1.40
C THR A 156 7.68 -15.32 -2.00
N PRO A 157 8.92 -15.82 -2.02
CA PRO A 157 10.03 -15.15 -2.71
C PRO A 157 9.71 -14.80 -4.16
N SER A 158 10.06 -13.58 -4.56
CA SER A 158 9.90 -13.07 -5.92
C SER A 158 10.99 -12.04 -6.20
N GLU A 159 11.70 -12.20 -7.31
CA GLU A 159 12.73 -11.26 -7.76
C GLU A 159 12.12 -9.93 -8.23
N PHE A 160 10.86 -9.95 -8.67
CA PHE A 160 10.16 -8.76 -9.14
C PHE A 160 9.46 -8.00 -8.01
N ASP A 161 9.07 -8.70 -6.95
CA ASP A 161 8.25 -8.19 -5.86
C ASP A 161 8.70 -8.81 -4.52
N PRO A 162 9.83 -8.36 -3.96
CA PRO A 162 10.49 -9.03 -2.83
C PRO A 162 9.83 -8.70 -1.47
N TRP A 163 8.50 -8.82 -1.36
CA TRP A 163 7.77 -8.54 -0.11
C TRP A 163 8.24 -9.42 1.04
N HIS A 164 8.68 -10.65 0.73
CA HIS A 164 9.26 -11.60 1.68
C HIS A 164 10.52 -11.08 2.40
N GLU A 165 11.22 -10.07 1.88
CA GLU A 165 12.35 -9.43 2.56
C GLU A 165 11.93 -8.64 3.81
N VAL A 166 10.63 -8.38 3.98
CA VAL A 166 10.04 -7.85 5.22
C VAL A 166 9.44 -9.03 5.99
N PRO A 167 10.20 -9.72 6.85
CA PRO A 167 9.76 -10.95 7.47
C PRO A 167 8.63 -10.73 8.48
N VAL A 168 7.56 -11.52 8.37
CA VAL A 168 6.50 -11.57 9.38
C VAL A 168 7.04 -12.31 10.62
N LYS A 169 7.45 -11.55 11.64
CA LYS A 169 7.93 -12.12 12.92
C LYS A 169 6.82 -12.48 13.89
N ARG A 170 5.75 -11.68 13.89
CA ARG A 170 4.58 -11.85 14.74
C ARG A 170 3.38 -11.29 14.00
N MET A 171 2.31 -12.06 13.92
CA MET A 171 1.04 -11.60 13.36
C MET A 171 0.23 -10.92 14.46
N LEU A 172 -0.05 -9.63 14.31
CA LEU A 172 -0.82 -8.87 15.30
C LEU A 172 -2.32 -9.08 15.14
N GLY A 173 -2.79 -9.10 13.90
CA GLY A 173 -4.21 -9.03 13.58
C GLY A 173 -4.46 -8.36 12.25
N GLY A 174 -5.74 -8.28 11.90
CA GLY A 174 -6.21 -7.41 10.84
C GLY A 174 -7.67 -7.04 11.06
N PHE A 175 -8.25 -6.44 10.02
CA PHE A 175 -9.66 -6.09 10.01
C PHE A 175 -10.18 -6.14 8.57
N TYR A 176 -11.49 -6.30 8.47
CA TYR A 176 -12.24 -6.15 7.24
C TYR A 176 -13.17 -4.95 7.39
N SER A 177 -13.24 -4.11 6.37
CA SER A 177 -14.16 -2.97 6.34
C SER A 177 -14.74 -2.76 4.95
N VAL A 178 -15.97 -2.26 4.93
CA VAL A 178 -16.63 -1.72 3.72
C VAL A 178 -17.02 -0.29 4.05
N GLY A 179 -16.69 0.65 3.19
CA GLY A 179 -16.93 2.06 3.43
C GLY A 179 -16.56 2.93 2.24
N ASP A 180 -16.65 4.24 2.45
CA ASP A 180 -16.27 5.24 1.45
C ASP A 180 -14.96 5.91 1.86
N ASN A 181 -14.04 6.08 0.91
CA ASN A 181 -12.74 6.67 1.17
C ASN A 181 -12.56 7.94 0.34
N SER A 182 -11.86 8.93 0.90
CA SER A 182 -11.50 10.16 0.18
C SER A 182 -10.01 10.40 0.30
N MET A 183 -9.32 10.44 -0.83
CA MET A 183 -7.93 10.89 -0.90
C MET A 183 -7.92 12.41 -0.98
N LEU A 184 -7.33 13.05 0.03
CA LEU A 184 -7.19 14.51 0.08
C LEU A 184 -5.99 14.96 -0.76
N LYS A 185 -5.86 16.29 -0.91
CA LYS A 185 -4.73 16.88 -1.64
C LYS A 185 -3.41 16.54 -0.95
N GLY A 186 -2.42 16.14 -1.74
CA GLY A 186 -1.08 15.86 -1.25
C GLY A 186 -0.29 17.12 -0.88
N LYS A 187 0.74 16.96 -0.07
CA LYS A 187 1.73 17.97 0.31
C LYS A 187 3.12 17.50 -0.10
N LEU A 188 3.89 18.39 -0.73
CA LEU A 188 5.32 18.20 -0.91
C LEU A 188 6.00 18.49 0.44
N LEU A 189 6.69 17.50 1.01
CA LEU A 189 7.40 17.65 2.29
C LEU A 189 8.86 18.03 2.09
N ALA A 190 9.55 17.35 1.17
CA ALA A 190 10.97 17.57 0.92
C ALA A 190 11.35 17.15 -0.51
N GLU A 191 12.42 17.74 -1.02
CA GLU A 191 13.22 17.19 -2.12
C GLU A 191 14.40 16.43 -1.52
N VAL A 192 14.78 15.30 -2.13
CA VAL A 192 15.92 14.49 -1.68
C VAL A 192 17.03 14.47 -2.72
N GLU A 193 18.26 14.29 -2.25
CA GLU A 193 19.43 14.25 -3.12
C GLU A 193 19.36 13.10 -4.13
N PRO A 194 19.43 13.38 -5.44
CA PRO A 194 19.26 12.39 -6.51
C PRO A 194 20.15 11.16 -6.36
N ILE A 195 21.43 11.35 -6.05
CA ILE A 195 22.42 10.26 -6.01
C ILE A 195 22.13 9.33 -4.83
N GLU A 196 21.77 9.89 -3.67
CA GLU A 196 21.43 9.10 -2.49
C GLU A 196 20.13 8.34 -2.67
N PHE A 197 19.16 8.90 -3.42
CA PHE A 197 17.88 8.27 -3.68
C PHE A 197 17.94 7.20 -4.79
N ALA A 198 18.88 7.30 -5.73
CA ALA A 198 18.94 6.43 -6.91
C ALA A 198 18.80 4.92 -6.62
N PRO A 199 19.42 4.35 -5.58
CA PRO A 199 19.27 2.93 -5.23
C PRO A 199 17.83 2.50 -4.87
N TYR A 200 16.95 3.44 -4.52
CA TYR A 200 15.58 3.18 -4.07
C TYR A 200 14.51 3.49 -5.12
N ALA A 201 14.90 4.05 -6.27
CA ALA A 201 13.97 4.47 -7.33
C ALA A 201 13.32 3.30 -8.08
N PHE A 202 13.77 2.07 -7.83
CA PHE A 202 13.38 0.88 -8.58
C PHE A 202 12.05 0.26 -8.13
N LEU A 203 11.48 0.72 -7.00
CA LEU A 203 10.21 0.19 -6.43
C LEU A 203 9.02 0.19 -7.42
N ARG A 204 9.14 0.96 -8.49
CA ARG A 204 8.12 1.25 -9.49
C ARG A 204 8.37 0.67 -10.87
N TRP A 205 9.47 -0.04 -11.07
CA TRP A 205 9.92 -0.44 -12.40
C TRP A 205 10.45 -1.87 -12.33
N ASP A 206 10.12 -2.69 -13.32
CA ASP A 206 10.85 -3.94 -13.51
C ASP A 206 12.06 -3.60 -14.38
N TRP A 207 13.26 -3.85 -13.88
CA TRP A 207 14.48 -3.73 -14.67
C TRP A 207 14.92 -5.12 -15.09
N VAL A 208 15.01 -5.34 -16.39
CA VAL A 208 15.69 -6.53 -16.91
C VAL A 208 17.17 -6.18 -16.95
N THR A 209 18.00 -6.91 -16.22
CA THR A 209 19.43 -6.93 -16.51
C THR A 209 19.59 -7.63 -17.85
N SER A 210 19.78 -6.85 -18.92
CA SER A 210 20.19 -7.35 -20.23
C SER A 210 21.64 -7.82 -20.20
#